data_AF-A0A7C7JUG4-F1
#
_entry.id   AF-A0A7C7JUG4-F1
#
_cell.length_a   1.000
_cell.length_b   1.000
_cell.length_c   1.000
_cell.angle_alpha   90.00
_cell.angle_beta   90.00
_cell.angle_gamma   90.00
#
_symmetry.space_group_name_H-M   'P 1'
#
loop_
_entity.id
_entity.type
_entity.pdbx_description
1 polymer ?
#
loop_
_entity_poly.entity_id
_entity_poly.type
_entity_poly.pdbx_seq_one_letter_code
_entity_poly.pdbx_strand_id
1 'polypeptide(L)'
;MKTNKGKLVEWFSAERMHEMSKNWLSDLNFIKDEQLFLEELITNYTQKIIDNNDLERAQTATTALYRTKRGNEKLINSLIKHEQELEVIVNGIDELEEENKYKKEHREFTSKISAFYHDYKAVKFEIFSLIKDLMKTDKMTHLIK
;
A
#
# COMPACT_ATOMS: atom_id res chain seq x y z
N MET A 1 -10.08 -45.10 -15.83
CA MET A 1 -8.94 -44.53 -15.07
C MET A 1 -9.24 -43.07 -14.76
N LYS A 2 -9.35 -42.70 -13.48
CA LYS A 2 -9.57 -41.31 -13.06
C LYS A 2 -8.27 -40.52 -13.27
N THR A 3 -8.25 -39.60 -14.22
CA THR A 3 -7.15 -38.62 -14.38
C THR A 3 -7.32 -37.53 -13.33
N ASN A 4 -6.56 -37.63 -12.24
CA ASN A 4 -6.46 -36.56 -11.25
C ASN A 4 -5.66 -35.41 -11.88
N LYS A 5 -6.36 -34.46 -12.52
CA LYS A 5 -5.76 -33.18 -12.95
C LYS A 5 -5.58 -32.31 -11.70
N GLY A 6 -4.60 -32.66 -10.87
CA GLY A 6 -4.05 -31.72 -9.90
C GLY A 6 -3.56 -30.51 -10.70
N LYS A 7 -4.16 -29.33 -10.49
CA LYS A 7 -3.65 -28.08 -11.06
C LYS A 7 -2.16 -28.03 -10.72
N LEU A 8 -1.29 -28.11 -11.72
CA LEU A 8 0.13 -27.85 -11.57
C LEU A 8 0.23 -26.37 -11.23
N VAL A 9 0.24 -26.09 -9.95
CA VAL A 9 0.30 -24.75 -9.41
C VAL A 9 1.76 -24.33 -9.55
N GLU A 10 2.09 -23.73 -10.69
CA GLU A 10 3.45 -23.30 -11.01
C GLU A 10 3.89 -22.29 -9.94
N TRP A 11 4.90 -22.67 -9.16
CA TRP A 11 5.45 -21.84 -8.10
C TRP A 11 6.48 -20.89 -8.71
N PHE A 12 6.57 -19.67 -8.18
CA PHE A 12 7.63 -18.75 -8.57
C PHE A 12 8.99 -19.32 -8.16
N SER A 13 10.03 -19.08 -8.96
CA SER A 13 11.41 -19.37 -8.54
C SER A 13 11.81 -18.46 -7.38
N ALA A 14 12.79 -18.88 -6.58
CA ALA A 14 13.34 -18.07 -5.49
C ALA A 14 13.78 -16.68 -5.99
N GLU A 15 14.50 -16.62 -7.11
CA GLU A 15 14.92 -15.36 -7.75
C GLU A 15 13.73 -14.47 -8.14
N ARG A 16 12.65 -15.06 -8.68
CA ARG A 16 11.45 -14.29 -9.00
C ARG A 16 10.75 -13.76 -7.75
N MET A 17 10.69 -14.55 -6.68
CA MET A 17 10.13 -14.10 -5.41
C MET A 17 10.95 -12.98 -4.78
N HIS A 18 12.29 -13.08 -4.83
CA HIS A 18 13.21 -12.01 -4.41
C HIS A 18 12.93 -10.69 -5.14
N GLU A 19 12.87 -10.74 -6.47
CA GLU A 19 12.62 -9.55 -7.28
C GLU A 19 11.22 -8.97 -7.03
N MET A 20 10.20 -9.81 -6.81
CA MET A 20 8.87 -9.35 -6.42
C MET A 20 8.89 -8.64 -5.06
N SER A 21 9.52 -9.23 -4.04
CA SER A 21 9.68 -8.63 -2.72
C SER A 21 10.38 -7.28 -2.79
N LYS A 22 11.47 -7.17 -3.57
CA LYS A 22 12.19 -5.91 -3.78
C LYS A 22 11.32 -4.82 -4.40
N ASN A 23 10.60 -5.16 -5.46
CA ASN A 23 9.70 -4.21 -6.13
C ASN A 23 8.62 -3.73 -5.17
N TRP A 24 7.98 -4.65 -4.43
CA TRP A 24 7.00 -4.29 -3.41
C TRP A 24 7.59 -3.40 -2.32
N LEU A 25 8.78 -3.70 -1.80
CA LEU A 25 9.43 -2.86 -0.80
C LEU A 25 9.75 -1.46 -1.35
N SER A 26 10.21 -1.35 -2.59
CA SER A 26 10.44 -0.06 -3.24
C SER A 26 9.15 0.76 -3.33
N ASP A 27 8.08 0.15 -3.84
CA ASP A 27 6.78 0.81 -3.99
C ASP A 27 6.18 1.23 -2.64
N LEU A 28 6.25 0.36 -1.63
CA LEU A 28 5.73 0.66 -0.29
C LEU A 28 6.51 1.77 0.40
N ASN A 29 7.84 1.86 0.21
CA ASN A 29 8.64 2.97 0.71
C ASN A 29 8.32 4.27 -0.02
N PHE A 30 8.13 4.24 -1.35
CA PHE A 30 7.65 5.41 -2.08
C PHE A 30 6.29 5.89 -1.56
N ILE A 31 5.36 4.96 -1.33
CA ILE A 31 4.04 5.26 -0.75
C ILE A 31 4.17 5.85 0.66
N LYS A 32 5.14 5.39 1.46
CA LYS A 32 5.39 5.93 2.80
C LYS A 32 5.77 7.41 2.75
N ASP A 33 6.65 7.78 1.83
CA ASP A 33 7.03 9.17 1.62
C ASP A 33 5.87 9.99 1.06
N GLU A 34 5.10 9.43 0.12
CA GLU A 34 3.90 10.07 -0.42
C GLU A 34 2.83 10.28 0.66
N GLN A 35 2.69 9.36 1.62
CA GLN A 35 1.77 9.52 2.75
C GLN A 35 2.18 10.66 3.70
N LEU A 36 3.47 10.95 3.85
CA LEU A 36 3.95 12.14 4.58
C LEU A 36 3.58 13.42 3.81
N PHE A 37 3.83 13.42 2.49
CA PHE A 37 3.44 14.53 1.63
C PHE A 37 1.94 14.83 1.69
N LEU A 38 1.08 13.81 1.66
CA LEU A 38 -0.38 13.99 1.74
C LEU A 38 -0.83 14.56 3.10
N GLU A 39 -0.16 14.17 4.19
CA GLU A 39 -0.42 14.72 5.52
C GLU A 39 -0.05 16.21 5.59
N GLU A 40 1.11 16.58 5.06
CA GLU A 40 1.53 17.98 4.92
C GLU A 40 0.57 18.77 4.02
N LEU A 41 0.09 18.15 2.93
CA LEU A 41 -0.86 18.78 2.02
C LEU A 41 -2.19 19.12 2.72
N ILE A 42 -2.76 18.20 3.51
CA ILE A 42 -3.96 18.48 4.30
C ILE A 42 -3.69 19.60 5.29
N THR A 43 -2.54 19.53 6.00
CA THR A 43 -2.13 20.53 7.00
C THR A 43 -2.06 21.92 6.39
N ASN A 44 -1.46 22.06 5.20
CA ASN A 44 -1.33 23.33 4.50
C ASN A 44 -2.67 23.96 4.09
N TYR A 45 -3.73 23.16 3.97
CA TYR A 45 -5.08 23.62 3.61
C TYR A 45 -6.03 23.74 4.81
N THR A 46 -5.54 23.54 6.04
CA THR A 46 -6.37 23.55 7.27
C THR A 46 -7.27 24.78 7.39
N GLN A 47 -6.74 25.98 7.14
CA GLN A 47 -7.54 27.20 7.22
C GLN A 47 -8.71 27.19 6.23
N LYS A 48 -8.44 26.80 4.97
CA LYS A 48 -9.49 26.72 3.94
C LYS A 48 -10.52 25.65 4.24
N ILE A 49 -10.11 24.53 4.83
CA ILE A 49 -11.02 23.46 5.28
C ILE A 49 -12.02 24.00 6.32
N ILE A 50 -11.53 24.79 7.27
CA ILE A 50 -12.38 25.44 8.28
C ILE A 50 -13.33 26.43 7.60
N ASP A 51 -12.82 27.29 6.72
CA ASP A 51 -13.59 28.33 6.05
C ASP A 51 -14.69 27.75 5.12
N ASN A 52 -14.47 26.58 4.53
CA ASN A 52 -15.43 25.91 3.62
C ASN A 52 -16.37 24.91 4.32
N ASN A 53 -16.31 24.78 5.64
CA ASN A 53 -17.10 23.80 6.40
C ASN A 53 -16.85 22.33 5.95
N ASP A 54 -15.63 22.01 5.50
CA ASP A 54 -15.21 20.69 5.00
C ASP A 54 -14.55 19.83 6.10
N LEU A 55 -14.66 20.22 7.37
CA LEU A 55 -13.93 19.62 8.49
C LEU A 55 -14.20 18.11 8.64
N GLU A 56 -15.46 17.68 8.52
CA GLU A 56 -15.83 16.25 8.65
C GLU A 56 -15.21 15.40 7.53
N ARG A 57 -15.24 15.92 6.29
CA ARG A 57 -14.62 15.28 5.13
C ARG A 57 -13.11 15.16 5.31
N ALA A 58 -12.46 16.24 5.75
CA ALA A 58 -11.03 16.26 6.04
C ALA A 58 -10.63 15.28 7.16
N GLN A 59 -11.40 15.21 8.24
CA GLN A 59 -11.18 14.26 9.34
C GLN A 59 -11.33 12.81 8.88
N THR A 60 -12.30 12.53 8.03
CA THR A 60 -12.51 11.20 7.44
C THR A 60 -11.33 10.80 6.57
N ALA A 61 -10.90 11.68 5.66
CA ALA A 61 -9.74 11.45 4.79
C ALA A 61 -8.45 11.27 5.60
N THR A 62 -8.23 12.11 6.61
CA THR A 62 -7.07 12.04 7.52
C THR A 62 -7.04 10.73 8.31
N THR A 63 -8.19 10.31 8.84
CA THR A 63 -8.31 9.03 9.56
C THR A 63 -7.99 7.84 8.65
N ALA A 64 -8.47 7.88 7.40
CA ALA A 64 -8.16 6.86 6.41
C ALA A 64 -6.66 6.85 6.05
N LEU A 65 -6.06 8.02 5.88
CA LEU A 65 -4.61 8.16 5.65
C LEU A 65 -3.80 7.50 6.78
N TYR A 66 -4.09 7.82 8.04
CA TYR A 66 -3.38 7.20 9.17
C TYR A 66 -3.61 5.69 9.29
N ARG A 67 -4.78 5.17 8.88
CA ARG A 67 -5.01 3.72 8.77
C ARG A 67 -4.09 3.11 7.72
N THR A 68 -3.99 3.71 6.54
CA THR A 68 -3.09 3.23 5.48
C THR A 68 -1.62 3.36 5.85
N LYS A 69 -1.19 4.41 6.57
CA LYS A 69 0.21 4.54 7.07
C LYS A 69 0.58 3.37 7.97
N ARG A 70 -0.25 3.07 8.98
CA ARG A 70 -0.04 1.92 9.87
C ARG A 70 -0.06 0.58 9.13
N GLY A 71 -0.93 0.45 8.12
CA GLY A 71 -0.98 -0.74 7.26
C GLY A 71 0.29 -0.91 6.43
N ASN A 72 0.79 0.17 5.84
CA ASN A 72 2.00 0.20 5.04
C ASN A 72 3.23 -0.20 5.86
N GLU A 73 3.41 0.41 7.04
CA GLU A 73 4.52 0.08 7.95
C GLU A 73 4.52 -1.40 8.35
N LYS A 74 3.33 -1.96 8.65
CA LYS A 74 3.19 -3.39 8.95
C LYS A 74 3.56 -4.26 7.76
N LEU A 75 3.16 -3.90 6.55
CA LEU A 75 3.49 -4.63 5.33
C LEU A 75 5.00 -4.58 5.04
N ILE A 76 5.63 -3.41 5.15
CA ILE A 76 7.08 -3.25 4.97
C ILE A 76 7.83 -4.15 5.95
N ASN A 77 7.51 -4.09 7.24
CA ASN A 77 8.18 -4.90 8.25
C ASN A 77 7.98 -6.41 8.01
N SER A 78 6.77 -6.80 7.58
CA SER A 78 6.45 -8.20 7.28
C SER A 78 7.18 -8.68 6.03
N LEU A 79 7.32 -7.85 5.00
CA LEU A 79 8.07 -8.17 3.78
C LEU A 79 9.57 -8.24 4.02
N ILE A 80 10.14 -7.37 4.87
CA ILE A 80 11.56 -7.46 5.25
C ILE A 80 11.84 -8.80 5.93
N LYS A 81 10.97 -9.23 6.85
CA LYS A 81 11.08 -10.54 7.50
C LYS A 81 10.94 -11.69 6.50
N HIS A 82 9.94 -11.60 5.61
CA HIS A 82 9.73 -12.58 4.53
C HIS A 82 10.95 -12.66 3.59
N GLU A 83 11.61 -11.54 3.34
CA GLU A 83 12.81 -11.52 2.49
C GLU A 83 14.00 -12.18 3.17
N GLN A 84 14.18 -11.98 4.48
CA GLN A 84 15.20 -12.66 5.27
C GLN A 84 14.97 -14.19 5.31
N GLU A 85 13.71 -14.62 5.37
CA GLU A 85 13.34 -16.04 5.32
C GLU A 85 13.68 -16.69 3.96
N LEU A 86 13.67 -15.92 2.87
CA LEU A 86 14.10 -16.42 1.55
C LEU A 86 15.56 -16.86 1.57
N GLU A 87 16.43 -16.05 2.15
CA GLU A 87 17.86 -16.33 2.25
C GLU A 87 18.12 -17.62 3.05
N VAL A 88 17.36 -17.83 4.13
CA VAL A 88 17.44 -19.04 4.95
C VAL A 88 17.00 -20.26 4.15
N ILE A 89 15.90 -20.17 3.38
CA ILE A 89 15.36 -21.32 2.63
C ILE A 89 16.23 -21.66 1.42
N VAL A 90 16.82 -20.68 0.75
CA VAL A 90 17.73 -20.91 -0.38
C VAL A 90 19.05 -21.55 0.08
N ASN A 91 19.54 -21.18 1.26
CA ASN A 91 20.78 -21.72 1.83
C ASN A 91 20.57 -22.98 2.68
N GLY A 92 19.34 -23.25 3.12
CA GLY A 92 18.96 -24.42 3.92
C GLY A 92 18.89 -25.69 3.09
N ILE A 93 19.33 -26.81 3.67
CA ILE A 93 19.31 -28.12 2.99
C ILE A 93 17.91 -28.74 3.15
N ASP A 94 17.17 -28.81 2.04
CA ASP A 94 16.11 -29.79 1.73
C ASP A 94 14.94 -29.92 2.73
N GLU A 95 14.42 -28.79 3.24
CA GLU A 95 13.18 -28.72 4.03
C GLU A 95 11.96 -28.37 3.15
N LEU A 96 11.48 -29.35 2.37
CA LEU A 96 10.34 -29.20 1.45
C LEU A 96 9.07 -28.59 2.10
N GLU A 97 8.84 -28.84 3.39
CA GLU A 97 7.70 -28.29 4.11
C GLU A 97 7.82 -26.77 4.31
N GLU A 98 8.98 -26.29 4.76
CA GLU A 98 9.24 -24.86 4.96
C GLU A 98 9.26 -24.10 3.62
N GLU A 99 9.80 -24.70 2.56
CA GLU A 99 9.76 -24.10 1.21
C GLU A 99 8.31 -23.93 0.72
N ASN A 100 7.45 -24.92 0.93
CA ASN A 100 6.04 -24.84 0.54
C ASN A 100 5.27 -23.80 1.37
N LYS A 101 5.57 -23.70 2.66
CA LYS A 101 5.00 -22.68 3.54
C LYS A 101 5.39 -21.28 3.10
N TYR A 102 6.67 -21.05 2.85
CA TYR A 102 7.18 -19.78 2.32
C TYR A 102 6.50 -19.37 1.01
N LYS A 103 6.40 -20.30 0.07
CA LYS A 103 5.76 -20.03 -1.23
C LYS A 103 4.27 -19.68 -1.06
N LYS A 104 3.58 -20.30 -0.09
CA LYS A 104 2.20 -19.97 0.25
C LYS A 104 2.12 -18.55 0.83
N GLU A 105 2.99 -18.21 1.77
CA GLU A 105 3.06 -16.88 2.38
C GLU A 105 3.34 -15.80 1.32
N HIS A 106 4.26 -16.06 0.38
CA HIS A 106 4.56 -15.14 -0.73
C HIS A 106 3.34 -14.85 -1.62
N ARG A 107 2.47 -15.86 -1.84
CA ARG A 107 1.20 -15.64 -2.55
C ARG A 107 0.21 -14.84 -1.73
N GLU A 108 0.17 -15.03 -0.43
CA GLU A 108 -0.65 -14.19 0.44
C GLU A 108 -0.20 -12.73 0.39
N PHE A 109 1.11 -12.47 0.32
CA PHE A 109 1.64 -11.12 0.11
C PHE A 109 1.13 -10.50 -1.19
N THR A 110 1.08 -11.26 -2.29
CA THR A 110 0.54 -10.76 -3.57
C THR A 110 -0.88 -10.18 -3.38
N SER A 111 -1.75 -10.91 -2.66
CA SER A 111 -3.11 -10.47 -2.38
C SER A 111 -3.16 -9.29 -1.39
N LYS A 112 -2.39 -9.36 -0.30
CA LYS A 112 -2.34 -8.31 0.75
C LYS A 112 -1.86 -6.98 0.18
N ILE A 113 -0.83 -7.00 -0.66
CA ILE A 113 -0.24 -5.82 -1.29
C ILE A 113 -1.18 -5.23 -2.33
N SER A 114 -1.81 -6.08 -3.16
CA SER A 114 -2.82 -5.62 -4.12
C SER A 114 -4.00 -4.94 -3.44
N ALA A 115 -4.49 -5.50 -2.32
CA ALA A 115 -5.57 -4.89 -1.55
C ALA A 115 -5.13 -3.55 -0.94
N PHE A 116 -3.93 -3.50 -0.36
CA PHE A 116 -3.36 -2.27 0.18
C PHE A 116 -3.23 -1.17 -0.88
N TYR A 117 -2.74 -1.48 -2.08
CA TYR A 117 -2.64 -0.50 -3.17
C TYR A 117 -4.00 0.05 -3.59
N HIS A 118 -5.02 -0.80 -3.62
CA HIS A 118 -6.38 -0.37 -3.92
C HIS A 118 -6.90 0.62 -2.86
N ASP A 119 -6.79 0.25 -1.58
CA ASP A 119 -7.24 1.08 -0.46
C ASP A 119 -6.48 2.41 -0.42
N TYR A 120 -5.15 2.36 -0.55
CA TYR A 120 -4.32 3.56 -0.56
C TYR A 120 -4.67 4.50 -1.72
N LYS A 121 -4.90 3.95 -2.93
CA LYS A 121 -5.29 4.76 -4.09
C LYS A 121 -6.63 5.47 -3.87
N ALA A 122 -7.59 4.82 -3.22
CA ALA A 122 -8.86 5.45 -2.87
C ALA A 122 -8.67 6.63 -1.90
N VAL A 123 -7.85 6.44 -0.86
CA VAL A 123 -7.51 7.52 0.10
C VAL A 123 -6.80 8.68 -0.59
N LYS A 124 -5.79 8.38 -1.41
CA LYS A 124 -5.05 9.38 -2.19
C LYS A 124 -5.98 10.19 -3.09
N PHE A 125 -6.90 9.53 -3.78
CA PHE A 125 -7.88 10.20 -4.64
C PHE A 125 -8.79 11.12 -3.85
N GLU A 126 -9.29 10.68 -2.69
CA GLU A 126 -10.17 11.50 -1.85
C GLU A 126 -9.46 12.77 -1.35
N ILE A 127 -8.21 12.65 -0.91
CA ILE A 127 -7.40 13.79 -0.48
C ILE A 127 -7.21 14.78 -1.63
N PHE A 128 -6.82 14.31 -2.82
CA PHE A 128 -6.70 15.21 -3.98
C PHE A 128 -8.02 15.85 -4.38
N SER A 129 -9.13 15.13 -4.27
CA SER A 129 -10.47 15.63 -4.56
C SER A 129 -10.83 16.78 -3.61
N LEU A 130 -10.66 16.57 -2.30
CA LEU A 130 -10.86 17.59 -1.27
C LEU A 130 -10.03 18.84 -1.56
N ILE A 131 -8.71 18.70 -1.76
CA ILE A 131 -7.82 19.83 -2.01
C ILE A 131 -8.19 20.56 -3.30
N LYS A 132 -8.52 19.82 -4.36
CA LYS A 132 -8.95 20.40 -5.64
C LYS A 132 -10.21 21.24 -5.50
N ASP A 133 -11.18 20.81 -4.71
CA ASP A 133 -12.41 21.56 -4.48
C ASP A 133 -12.14 22.85 -3.69
N LEU A 134 -11.30 22.78 -2.65
CA LEU A 134 -10.84 23.96 -1.90
C LEU A 134 -10.12 24.98 -2.80
N MET A 135 -9.30 24.52 -3.76
CA MET A 135 -8.63 25.38 -4.73
C MET A 135 -9.60 26.05 -5.72
N LYS A 136 -10.72 25.42 -6.06
CA LYS A 136 -11.72 26.01 -6.97
C LYS A 136 -12.49 27.14 -6.30
N THR A 137 -12.89 26.95 -5.04
CA THR A 137 -13.58 28.00 -4.28
C THR A 137 -12.72 29.27 -4.23
N ASP A 138 -11.40 29.10 -4.04
CA ASP A 138 -10.44 30.19 -4.01
C ASP A 138 -10.34 30.97 -5.33
N LYS A 139 -10.36 30.25 -6.46
CA LYS A 139 -10.36 30.91 -7.77
C LYS A 139 -11.65 31.70 -8.02
N MET A 140 -12.79 31.19 -7.57
CA MET A 140 -14.08 31.87 -7.76
C MET A 140 -14.19 33.13 -6.88
N THR A 141 -13.72 33.10 -5.63
CA THR A 141 -13.71 34.28 -4.75
C THR A 141 -12.81 35.40 -5.28
N HIS A 142 -11.69 35.07 -5.95
CA HIS A 142 -10.81 36.07 -6.57
C HIS A 142 -11.31 36.63 -7.91
N LEU A 143 -12.30 35.99 -8.56
CA LEU A 143 -12.89 36.43 -9.83
C LEU A 143 -14.11 37.34 -9.67
N ILE A 144 -14.75 37.36 -8.49
CA ILE A 144 -15.84 38.29 -8.20
C ILE A 144 -15.21 39.63 -7.79
N LYS A 145 -15.12 40.55 -8.76
CA LYS A 145 -14.81 41.97 -8.58
C LYS A 145 -15.94 42.82 -9.15
#